data_AF-A0A841E815-F1
#
_entry.id   AF-A0A841E815-F1
#
_cell.length_a   1.000
_cell.length_b   1.000
_cell.length_c   1.000
_cell.angle_alpha   90.00
_cell.angle_beta   90.00
_cell.angle_gamma   90.00
#
_symmetry.space_group_name_H-M   'P 1'
#
loop_
_entity.id
_entity.type
_entity.pdbx_description
1 polymer ?
#
loop_
_entity_poly.entity_id
_entity_poly.type
_entity_poly.pdbx_seq_one_letter_code
_entity_poly.pdbx_strand_id
1 'polypeptide(L)'
;MWEVAVEASREANADPPRLERYAAGDAAELMRQGLEGIDTPLEGEPRHDIEVLSAEEDVVEIRDCQDGSRWVAEGEPPSGEKNIRIDATITRDALSWQVTDMRNWGPDTC
;
A
#
# COMPACT_ATOMS: atom_id res chain seq x y z
N MET A 1 -5.75 3.81 -3.03
CA MET A 1 -4.80 3.89 -1.91
C MET A 1 -3.37 3.72 -2.39
N TRP A 2 -2.99 2.55 -2.94
CA TRP A 2 -1.62 2.26 -3.42
C TRP A 2 -0.97 3.37 -4.25
N GLU A 3 -1.67 3.93 -5.23
CA GLU A 3 -1.14 5.04 -6.05
C GLU A 3 -0.77 6.27 -5.22
N VAL A 4 -1.55 6.60 -4.18
CA VAL A 4 -1.24 7.72 -3.27
C VAL A 4 0.07 7.45 -2.52
N ALA A 5 0.31 6.20 -2.11
CA ALA A 5 1.57 5.84 -1.45
C ALA A 5 2.77 5.96 -2.41
N VAL A 6 2.60 5.53 -3.66
CA VAL A 6 3.62 5.68 -4.71
C VAL A 6 3.95 7.16 -4.95
N GLU A 7 2.94 8.00 -5.16
CA GLU A 7 3.14 9.43 -5.35
C GLU A 7 3.82 10.08 -4.13
N ALA A 8 3.37 9.74 -2.92
CA ALA A 8 3.93 10.28 -1.69
C ALA A 8 5.39 9.88 -1.48
N SER A 9 5.76 8.64 -1.82
CA SER A 9 7.14 8.17 -1.72
C SER A 9 8.12 8.92 -2.64
N ARG A 10 7.65 9.44 -3.79
CA ARG A 10 8.47 10.23 -4.72
C ARG A 10 8.81 11.61 -4.17
N GLU A 11 8.10 12.04 -3.14
CA GLU A 11 8.28 13.33 -2.47
C GLU A 11 8.75 13.16 -1.02
N ALA A 12 8.97 11.92 -0.56
CA ALA A 12 9.18 11.59 0.86
C ALA A 12 8.11 12.24 1.78
N ASN A 13 6.85 12.26 1.31
CA ASN A 13 5.74 12.87 2.00
C ASN A 13 5.05 11.85 2.93
N ALA A 14 5.24 12.00 4.23
CA ALA A 14 4.67 11.11 5.25
C ALA A 14 3.14 11.16 5.36
N ASP A 15 2.50 12.29 5.04
CA ASP A 15 1.06 12.49 5.22
C ASP A 15 0.42 13.13 3.97
N PRO A 16 0.28 12.38 2.88
CA PRO A 16 -0.30 12.89 1.65
C PRO A 16 -1.80 13.18 1.85
N PRO A 17 -2.31 14.37 1.47
CA PRO A 17 -3.68 14.80 1.78
C PRO A 17 -4.76 13.95 1.12
N ARG A 18 -4.41 13.12 0.12
CA ARG A 18 -5.34 12.20 -0.53
C ARG A 18 -5.48 10.85 0.17
N LEU A 19 -4.67 10.54 1.19
CA LEU A 19 -4.68 9.23 1.84
C LEU A 19 -6.05 8.92 2.45
N GLU A 20 -6.62 9.88 3.19
CA GLU A 20 -7.90 9.73 3.89
C GLU A 20 -9.09 9.53 2.94
N ARG A 21 -8.94 9.88 1.66
CA ARG A 21 -9.96 9.59 0.65
C ARG A 21 -10.06 8.09 0.32
N TYR A 22 -8.97 7.34 0.51
CA TYR A 22 -8.86 5.96 0.06
C TYR A 22 -8.51 4.95 1.16
N ALA A 23 -8.07 5.43 2.32
CA ALA A 23 -7.79 4.59 3.47
C ALA A 23 -8.33 5.26 4.75
N ALA A 24 -8.77 4.43 5.68
CA ALA A 24 -9.23 4.83 7.01
C ALA A 24 -8.77 3.80 8.03
N GLY A 25 -8.96 4.10 9.32
CA GLY A 25 -8.61 3.19 10.41
C GLY A 25 -7.16 2.70 10.36
N ASP A 26 -6.96 1.44 10.70
CA ASP A 26 -5.65 0.79 10.82
C ASP A 26 -4.86 0.84 9.49
N ALA A 27 -5.55 0.73 8.34
CA ALA A 27 -4.89 0.81 7.04
C ALA A 27 -4.26 2.19 6.79
N ALA A 28 -4.93 3.28 7.17
CA ALA A 28 -4.39 4.63 7.02
C ALA A 28 -3.20 4.89 7.95
N GLU A 29 -3.28 4.42 9.19
CA GLU A 29 -2.19 4.54 10.16
C GLU A 29 -0.95 3.75 9.72
N LEU A 30 -1.14 2.51 9.28
CA LEU A 30 -0.06 1.66 8.78
C LEU A 30 0.61 2.29 7.55
N MET A 31 -0.17 2.89 6.65
CA MET A 31 0.38 3.57 5.47
C MET A 31 1.21 4.79 5.85
N ARG A 32 0.73 5.63 6.78
CA ARG A 32 1.51 6.78 7.29
C ARG A 32 2.81 6.32 7.92
N GLN A 33 2.79 5.29 8.76
CA GLN A 33 4.01 4.74 9.37
C GLN A 33 5.01 4.25 8.30
N GLY A 34 4.52 3.62 7.23
CA GLY A 34 5.37 3.22 6.11
C GLY A 34 5.99 4.42 5.39
N LEU A 35 5.22 5.47 5.14
CA LEU A 35 5.68 6.69 4.47
C LEU A 35 6.62 7.52 5.37
N GLU A 36 6.41 7.54 6.69
CA GLU A 36 7.31 8.17 7.67
C GLU A 36 8.70 7.53 7.67
N GLY A 37 8.81 6.25 7.32
CA GLY A 37 10.08 5.54 7.17
C GLY A 37 10.87 5.89 5.92
N ILE A 38 10.33 6.74 5.03
CA ILE A 38 10.98 7.14 3.78
C ILE A 38 11.69 8.48 3.98
N ASP A 39 12.99 8.42 4.30
CA ASP A 39 13.82 9.61 4.49
C ASP A 39 14.25 10.27 3.16
N THR A 40 14.25 9.52 2.07
CA THR A 40 14.71 9.96 0.75
C THR A 40 13.69 9.55 -0.31
N PRO A 41 13.38 10.43 -1.29
CA PRO A 41 12.51 10.09 -2.40
C PRO A 41 12.83 8.74 -3.05
N LEU A 42 11.80 7.94 -3.29
CA LEU A 42 11.90 6.68 -4.01
C LEU A 42 11.58 6.88 -5.48
N GLU A 43 12.27 6.13 -6.35
CA GLU A 43 12.00 6.01 -7.77
C GLU A 43 11.27 4.70 -8.09
N GLY A 44 10.65 4.65 -9.27
CA GLY A 44 9.87 3.50 -9.70
C GLY A 44 8.51 3.43 -9.02
N GLU A 45 8.00 2.22 -8.90
CA GLU A 45 6.75 1.86 -8.23
C GLU A 45 6.72 0.34 -8.01
N PRO A 46 6.01 -0.13 -6.96
CA PRO A 46 5.80 -1.55 -6.77
C PRO A 46 4.90 -2.10 -7.88
N ARG A 47 5.09 -3.37 -8.21
CA ARG A 47 4.15 -4.12 -9.05
C ARG A 47 3.18 -4.85 -8.15
N HIS A 48 1.89 -4.71 -8.46
CA HIS A 48 0.81 -5.35 -7.74
C HIS A 48 0.30 -6.59 -8.50
N ASP A 49 -0.08 -7.62 -7.75
CA ASP A 49 -0.78 -8.81 -8.22
C ASP A 49 -1.95 -9.08 -7.28
N ILE A 50 -3.06 -8.39 -7.56
CA ILE A 50 -4.23 -8.32 -6.67
C ILE A 50 -5.23 -9.42 -7.03
N GLU A 51 -5.53 -10.25 -6.05
CA GLU A 51 -6.60 -11.23 -6.04
C GLU A 51 -7.74 -10.77 -5.13
N VAL A 52 -8.98 -10.84 -5.62
CA VAL A 52 -10.17 -10.66 -4.78
C VAL A 52 -10.50 -12.00 -4.14
N LEU A 53 -10.43 -12.06 -2.80
CA LEU A 53 -10.72 -13.27 -2.03
C LEU A 53 -12.21 -13.44 -1.77
N SER A 54 -12.88 -12.33 -1.44
CA SER A 54 -14.32 -12.26 -1.19
C SER A 54 -14.86 -10.90 -1.60
N ALA A 55 -16.14 -10.85 -1.99
CA ALA A 55 -16.82 -9.61 -2.34
C ALA A 55 -18.30 -9.70 -1.91
N GLU A 56 -18.62 -9.00 -0.83
CA GLU A 56 -19.97 -8.78 -0.32
C GLU A 56 -20.45 -7.36 -0.69
N GLU A 57 -21.68 -7.01 -0.31
CA GLU A 57 -22.30 -5.74 -0.71
C GLU A 57 -21.51 -4.51 -0.24
N ASP A 58 -20.99 -4.55 0.99
CA ASP A 58 -20.29 -3.43 1.63
C ASP A 58 -18.86 -3.78 2.08
N VAL A 59 -18.38 -4.99 1.78
CA VAL A 59 -17.07 -5.47 2.21
C VAL A 59 -16.41 -6.28 1.11
N VAL A 60 -15.14 -6.01 0.83
CA VAL A 60 -14.31 -6.75 -0.13
C VAL A 60 -13.00 -7.09 0.55
N GLU A 61 -12.61 -8.35 0.52
CA GLU A 61 -11.29 -8.79 0.98
C GLU A 61 -10.41 -9.06 -0.23
N ILE A 62 -9.20 -8.50 -0.21
CA ILE A 62 -8.22 -8.69 -1.26
C ILE A 62 -6.89 -9.17 -0.69
N ARG A 63 -6.13 -9.84 -1.55
CA ARG A 63 -4.71 -10.11 -1.36
C ARG A 63 -3.94 -9.48 -2.51
N ASP A 64 -2.87 -8.78 -2.20
CA ASP A 64 -1.90 -8.28 -3.16
C ASP A 64 -0.55 -9.00 -2.93
N CYS A 65 -0.02 -9.59 -3.99
CA CYS A 65 1.36 -10.09 -4.01
C CYS A 65 2.26 -9.03 -4.65
N GLN A 66 2.84 -8.20 -3.81
CA GLN A 66 3.59 -7.02 -4.22
C GLN A 66 5.07 -7.34 -4.51
N ASP A 67 5.58 -6.84 -5.63
CA ASP A 67 7.02 -6.75 -5.93
C ASP A 67 7.47 -5.29 -5.82
N GLY A 68 8.10 -4.96 -4.69
CA GLY A 68 8.68 -3.65 -4.40
C GLY A 68 10.17 -3.55 -4.77
N SER A 69 10.76 -4.55 -5.44
CA SER A 69 12.21 -4.63 -5.62
C SER A 69 12.80 -3.49 -6.44
N ARG A 70 12.00 -2.80 -7.25
CA ARG A 70 12.42 -1.63 -8.03
C ARG A 70 11.95 -0.31 -7.44
N TRP A 71 11.30 -0.33 -6.29
CA TRP A 71 10.84 0.84 -5.58
C TRP A 71 11.87 1.18 -4.51
N VAL A 72 12.90 1.92 -4.91
CA VAL A 72 14.12 2.19 -4.12
C VAL A 72 14.56 3.65 -4.34
N ALA A 73 15.45 4.16 -3.49
CA ALA A 73 15.99 5.50 -3.66
C ALA A 73 16.79 5.63 -4.97
N GLU A 74 16.87 6.84 -5.52
CA GLU A 74 17.63 7.11 -6.76
C GLU A 74 19.09 6.62 -6.63
N GLY A 75 19.52 5.79 -7.58
CA GLY A 75 20.87 5.25 -7.63
C GLY A 75 21.11 4.00 -6.76
N GLU A 76 20.15 3.59 -5.93
CA GLU A 76 20.23 2.34 -5.18
C GLU A 76 19.92 1.13 -6.07
N PRO A 77 20.55 -0.03 -5.82
CA PRO A 77 20.24 -1.25 -6.54
C PRO A 77 18.85 -1.79 -6.13
N PRO A 78 18.25 -2.67 -6.95
CA PRO A 78 17.01 -3.35 -6.57
C PRO A 78 17.11 -4.05 -5.21
N SER A 79 16.06 -3.92 -4.40
CA SER A 79 15.99 -4.53 -3.07
C SER A 79 15.51 -5.97 -3.11
N GLY A 80 15.59 -6.66 -1.96
CA GLY A 80 15.02 -7.99 -1.74
C GLY A 80 13.50 -7.99 -1.48
N GLU A 81 12.85 -6.82 -1.55
CA GLU A 81 11.43 -6.64 -1.25
C GLU A 81 10.54 -7.21 -2.38
N LYS A 82 10.44 -8.54 -2.44
CA LYS A 82 9.68 -9.29 -3.45
C LYS A 82 8.69 -10.23 -2.79
N ASN A 83 7.64 -10.57 -3.54
CA ASN A 83 6.61 -11.53 -3.12
C ASN A 83 6.06 -11.18 -1.74
N ILE A 84 5.86 -9.88 -1.50
CA ILE A 84 5.35 -9.37 -0.24
C ILE A 84 3.84 -9.52 -0.29
N ARG A 85 3.29 -10.40 0.55
CA ARG A 85 1.86 -10.52 0.71
C ARG A 85 1.33 -9.30 1.46
N ILE A 86 0.26 -8.73 0.96
CA ILE A 86 -0.54 -7.72 1.64
C ILE A 86 -1.98 -8.22 1.62
N ASP A 87 -2.59 -8.44 2.78
CA ASP A 87 -4.02 -8.70 2.86
C ASP A 87 -4.71 -7.39 3.27
N ALA A 88 -5.83 -7.05 2.65
CA ALA A 88 -6.54 -5.82 2.93
C ALA A 88 -8.06 -6.00 2.87
N THR A 89 -8.75 -5.29 3.75
CA THR A 89 -10.22 -5.20 3.76
C THR A 89 -10.64 -3.83 3.28
N ILE A 90 -11.51 -3.82 2.28
CA ILE A 90 -12.11 -2.62 1.72
C ILE A 90 -13.57 -2.60 2.17
N THR A 91 -13.99 -1.53 2.83
CA THR A 91 -15.40 -1.36 3.22
C THR A 91 -16.02 -0.20 2.47
N ARG A 92 -17.31 -0.33 2.18
CA ARG A 92 -18.15 0.76 1.69
C ARG A 92 -18.84 1.45 2.86
N ASP A 93 -18.60 2.74 3.02
CA ASP A 93 -19.48 3.58 3.82
C ASP A 93 -20.59 4.18 2.95
N ALA A 94 -21.43 5.07 3.50
CA ALA A 94 -22.55 5.65 2.76
C ALA A 94 -22.17 6.42 1.48
N LEU A 95 -20.88 6.74 1.27
CA LEU A 95 -20.42 7.65 0.22
C LEU A 95 -19.24 7.12 -0.59
N SER A 96 -18.47 6.15 -0.08
CA SER A 96 -17.19 5.76 -0.67
C SER A 96 -16.69 4.37 -0.24
N TRP A 97 -15.81 3.79 -1.05
CA TRP A 97 -15.02 2.62 -0.70
C TRP A 97 -13.66 3.06 -0.18
N GLN A 98 -13.25 2.52 0.97
CA GLN A 98 -11.95 2.79 1.57
C GLN A 98 -11.32 1.48 2.04
N VAL A 99 -9.99 1.41 1.98
CA VAL A 99 -9.22 0.37 2.66
C VAL A 99 -9.23 0.69 4.15
N THR A 100 -9.79 -0.19 4.98
CA THR A 100 -9.95 0.06 6.42
C THR A 100 -9.05 -0.79 7.29
N ASP A 101 -8.70 -1.98 6.81
CA ASP A 101 -7.77 -2.90 7.45
C ASP A 101 -6.71 -3.31 6.44
N MET A 102 -5.47 -3.42 6.89
CA MET A 102 -4.35 -3.83 6.06
C MET A 102 -3.32 -4.54 6.91
N ARG A 103 -2.78 -5.63 6.37
CA ARG A 103 -1.69 -6.38 6.96
C ARG A 103 -0.61 -6.66 5.94
N ASN A 104 0.57 -6.14 6.22
CA ASN A 104 1.78 -6.44 5.45
C ASN A 104 2.49 -7.66 6.05
N TRP A 105 2.90 -8.57 5.18
CA TRP A 105 3.74 -9.70 5.53
C TRP A 105 5.19 -9.44 5.09
N GLY A 106 6.12 -10.33 5.45
CA GLY A 106 7.52 -10.20 5.03
C GLY A 106 7.75 -10.57 3.56
N PRO A 107 8.98 -10.40 3.04
CA PRO A 107 9.37 -10.91 1.74
C PRO A 107 9.15 -12.43 1.62
N ASP A 108 8.89 -12.90 0.40
CA ASP A 108 8.68 -14.33 0.07
C ASP A 108 7.54 -14.99 0.88
N THR A 109 6.46 -14.24 1.09
CA THR A 109 5.24 -14.71 1.76
C THR A 109 4.06 -14.94 0.80
N CYS A 110 4.22 -14.47 -0.44
CA CYS A 110 3.69 -15.13 -1.62
C CYS A 110 4.74 -16.14 -2.14
#